data_AF-A0A1J5CZD0-F1
#
_entry.id   AF-A0A1J5CZD0-F1
#
_cell.length_a   1.000
_cell.length_b   1.000
_cell.length_c   1.000
_cell.angle_alpha   90.00
_cell.angle_beta   90.00
_cell.angle_gamma   90.00
#
_symmetry.space_group_name_H-M   'P 1'
#
loop_
_entity.id
_entity.type
_entity.pdbx_description
1 polymer ?
#
loop_
_entity_poly.entity_id
_entity_poly.type
_entity_poly.pdbx_seq_one_letter_code
_entity_poly.pdbx_strand_id
1 'polypeptide(L)'
;MLEKLYRYVTMLARDTTPTDPIGKAARYYINHKDALTRFLEDGRIPLDNNDVERLFRGVRIGERNFFFAGSDEAATRMAAIYCVLATAKSH
;
A
#
# COMPACT_ATOMS: atom_id res chain seq x y z
N MET A 1 -19.86 7.79 -13.24
CA MET A 1 -19.81 6.61 -12.32
C MET A 1 -18.98 6.91 -11.08
N LEU A 2 -17.73 7.34 -11.21
CA LEU A 2 -16.84 7.69 -10.08
C LEU A 2 -17.40 8.77 -9.14
N GLU A 3 -18.08 9.78 -9.67
CA GLU A 3 -18.70 10.81 -8.84
C GLU A 3 -19.79 10.26 -7.91
N LYS A 4 -20.54 9.24 -8.37
CA LYS A 4 -21.54 8.56 -7.53
C LYS A 4 -20.87 7.79 -6.40
N LEU A 5 -19.78 7.09 -6.70
CA LEU A 5 -18.96 6.39 -5.70
C LEU A 5 -18.38 7.38 -4.69
N TYR A 6 -17.81 8.49 -5.15
CA TYR A 6 -17.21 9.51 -4.28
C TYR A 6 -18.25 10.12 -3.33
N ARG A 7 -19.45 10.45 -3.83
CA ARG A 7 -20.56 10.92 -2.99
C ARG A 7 -20.96 9.88 -1.94
N TYR A 8 -21.11 8.62 -2.34
CA TYR A 8 -21.44 7.53 -1.42
C TYR A 8 -20.39 7.35 -0.32
N VAL A 9 -19.10 7.31 -0.69
CA VAL A 9 -18.00 7.16 0.28
C VAL A 9 -17.90 8.39 1.21
N THR A 10 -18.19 9.58 0.70
CA THR A 10 -18.22 10.80 1.52
C THR A 10 -19.34 10.76 2.56
N MET A 11 -20.53 10.27 2.18
CA MET A 11 -21.62 10.06 3.14
C MET A 11 -21.22 9.00 4.18
N LEU A 12 -20.69 7.87 3.74
CA LEU A 12 -20.23 6.80 4.62
C LEU A 12 -19.16 7.26 5.62
N ALA A 13 -18.22 8.12 5.20
CA ALA A 13 -17.20 8.68 6.07
C ALA A 13 -17.76 9.63 7.15
N ARG A 14 -18.90 10.29 6.89
CA ARG A 14 -19.59 11.18 7.84
C ARG A 14 -20.43 10.41 8.85
N ASP A 15 -21.06 9.32 8.40
CA ASP A 15 -22.01 8.54 9.20
C ASP A 15 -21.33 7.47 10.07
N THR A 16 -20.01 7.29 9.92
CA THR A 16 -19.21 6.32 10.66
C THR A 16 -18.30 6.98 11.68
N THR A 17 -18.08 6.30 12.80
CA THR A 17 -17.16 6.79 13.84
C THR A 17 -15.70 6.69 13.37
N PRO A 18 -14.76 7.45 13.97
CA PRO A 18 -13.33 7.40 13.62
C PRO A 18 -12.70 6.01 13.79
N THR A 19 -13.21 5.22 14.74
CA THR A 19 -12.70 3.88 15.07
C THR A 19 -13.25 2.80 14.15
N ASP A 20 -14.40 3.03 13.51
CA ASP A 20 -15.03 2.09 12.59
C ASP A 20 -14.09 1.75 11.41
N PRO A 21 -13.79 0.46 11.15
CA PRO A 21 -12.99 0.02 10.01
C PRO A 21 -13.51 0.55 8.66
N ILE A 22 -14.83 0.59 8.46
CA ILE A 22 -15.44 1.06 7.23
C ILE A 22 -15.21 2.57 7.07
N GLY A 23 -15.37 3.32 8.16
CA GLY A 23 -15.08 4.75 8.16
C GLY A 23 -13.61 5.05 7.86
N LYS A 24 -12.69 4.25 8.42
CA LYS A 24 -11.25 4.37 8.13
C LYS A 24 -10.96 4.15 6.66
N ALA A 25 -11.53 3.10 6.06
CA ALA A 25 -11.40 2.82 4.63
C ALA A 25 -11.99 3.95 3.77
N ALA A 26 -13.16 4.48 4.15
CA ALA A 26 -13.79 5.59 3.44
C ALA A 26 -12.92 6.86 3.45
N ARG A 27 -12.39 7.24 4.62
CA ARG A 27 -11.46 8.37 4.77
C ARG A 27 -10.16 8.15 4.01
N TYR A 28 -9.63 6.93 4.03
CA TYR A 28 -8.45 6.56 3.25
C TYR A 28 -8.67 6.79 1.75
N TYR A 29 -9.80 6.30 1.23
CA TYR A 29 -10.17 6.51 -0.17
C TYR A 29 -10.29 8.00 -0.54
N ILE A 30 -10.95 8.79 0.30
CA ILE A 30 -11.11 10.25 0.07
C ILE A 30 -9.74 10.93 0.00
N ASN A 31 -8.85 10.64 0.95
CA ASN A 31 -7.52 11.26 1.03
C ASN A 31 -6.59 10.85 -0.14
N HIS A 32 -6.82 9.69 -0.76
CA HIS A 32 -5.95 9.15 -1.82
C HIS A 32 -6.68 8.99 -3.15
N LYS A 33 -7.80 9.70 -3.35
CA LYS A 33 -8.67 9.55 -4.52
C LYS A 33 -7.88 9.59 -5.84
N ASP A 34 -7.04 10.60 -6.02
CA ASP A 34 -6.32 10.82 -7.28
C ASP A 34 -5.33 9.68 -7.59
N ALA A 35 -4.69 9.12 -6.56
CA ALA A 35 -3.80 7.97 -6.71
C ALA A 35 -4.60 6.69 -7.04
N LEU A 36 -5.70 6.46 -6.31
CA LEU A 36 -6.54 5.27 -6.46
C LEU A 36 -7.34 5.26 -7.78
N THR A 37 -7.52 6.40 -8.45
CA THR A 37 -8.22 6.47 -9.75
C THR A 37 -7.29 6.63 -10.95
N ARG A 38 -5.96 6.73 -10.74
CA ARG A 38 -4.98 7.00 -11.79
C ARG A 38 -4.99 5.99 -12.93
N PHE A 39 -5.29 4.72 -12.64
CA PHE A 39 -5.39 3.64 -13.63
C PHE A 39 -6.49 3.88 -14.69
N LEU A 40 -7.47 4.74 -14.39
CA LEU A 40 -8.53 5.12 -15.33
C LEU A 40 -8.03 6.09 -16.41
N GLU A 41 -6.94 6.80 -16.13
CA GLU A 41 -6.30 7.74 -17.05
C GLU A 41 -5.15 7.10 -17.82
N ASP A 42 -4.44 6.14 -17.20
CA ASP A 42 -3.31 5.44 -17.79
C ASP A 42 -3.44 3.92 -17.60
N GLY A 43 -3.77 3.21 -18.68
CA GLY A 43 -3.94 1.76 -18.67
C GLY A 43 -2.65 0.95 -18.45
N ARG A 44 -1.48 1.60 -18.40
CA ARG A 44 -0.22 0.95 -17.99
C ARG A 44 -0.13 0.78 -16.47
N ILE A 45 -0.94 1.52 -15.72
CA ILE A 45 -0.98 1.44 -14.27
C ILE A 45 -1.95 0.31 -13.88
N PRO A 46 -1.49 -0.70 -13.12
CA PRO A 46 -2.37 -1.76 -12.66
C PRO A 46 -3.42 -1.21 -11.68
N LEU A 47 -4.60 -1.83 -11.67
CA LEU A 47 -5.70 -1.49 -10.76
C LEU A 47 -5.33 -1.71 -9.29
N ASP A 48 -4.49 -2.70 -9.03
CA ASP A 48 -4.07 -3.11 -7.70
C ASP A 48 -2.55 -3.07 -7.56
N ASN A 49 -2.09 -3.18 -6.31
CA ASN A 49 -0.68 -3.19 -5.95
C ASN A 49 -0.15 -4.63 -5.72
N ASN A 50 -0.80 -5.67 -6.26
CA ASN A 50 -0.49 -7.07 -5.94
C ASN A 50 0.97 -7.43 -6.25
N ASP A 51 1.53 -6.90 -7.34
CA ASP A 51 2.93 -7.12 -7.72
C ASP A 51 3.88 -6.55 -6.67
N VAL A 52 3.60 -5.34 -6.19
CA VAL A 52 4.35 -4.69 -5.13
C VAL A 52 4.22 -5.48 -3.83
N GLU A 53 3.00 -5.84 -3.41
CA GLU A 53 2.79 -6.63 -2.19
C GLU A 53 3.51 -7.97 -2.23
N ARG A 54 3.52 -8.65 -3.39
CA ARG A 54 4.24 -9.91 -3.59
C ARG A 54 5.75 -9.73 -3.40
N LEU A 55 6.33 -8.65 -3.91
CA LEU A 55 7.74 -8.32 -3.70
C LEU A 55 8.06 -8.07 -2.21
N PHE A 56 7.18 -7.36 -1.51
CA PHE A 56 7.36 -7.04 -0.09
C PHE A 56 7.12 -8.21 0.87
N ARG A 57 6.46 -9.31 0.45
CA ARG A 57 6.27 -10.49 1.31
C ARG A 57 7.58 -11.05 1.86
N GLY A 58 8.64 -11.07 1.05
CA GLY A 58 9.96 -11.56 1.47
C GLY A 58 10.58 -10.71 2.57
N VAL A 59 10.44 -9.39 2.47
CA VAL A 59 10.92 -8.43 3.48
C VAL A 59 10.22 -8.68 4.82
N ARG A 60 8.89 -8.81 4.81
CA ARG A 60 8.08 -9.03 6.02
C ARG A 60 8.41 -10.34 6.74
N ILE A 61 8.72 -11.40 5.97
CA ILE A 61 9.17 -12.68 6.55
C ILE A 61 10.56 -12.52 7.16
N GLY A 62 11.45 -11.80 6.47
CA GLY A 62 12.80 -11.49 6.95
C GLY A 62 12.81 -10.67 8.23
N GLU A 63 11.99 -9.63 8.35
CA GLU A 63 11.85 -8.81 9.56
C GLU A 63 11.59 -9.66 10.80
N ARG A 64 10.69 -10.65 10.71
CA ARG A 64 10.41 -11.57 11.83
C ARG A 64 11.62 -12.44 12.21
N ASN A 65 12.45 -12.81 11.24
CA ASN A 65 13.61 -13.68 11.47
C ASN A 65 14.84 -12.92 11.98
N PHE A 66 14.99 -11.64 11.62
CA PHE A 66 16.15 -10.81 11.97
C PHE A 66 15.86 -9.76 13.05
N PHE A 67 14.65 -9.77 13.63
CA PHE A 67 14.17 -8.81 14.64
C PHE A 67 15.07 -8.69 15.89
N PHE A 68 15.96 -9.67 16.12
CA PHE A 68 16.85 -9.72 17.29
C PHE A 68 18.33 -9.41 16.99
N ALA A 69 18.71 -9.09 15.75
CA ALA A 69 20.11 -8.82 15.36
C ALA A 69 20.46 -7.31 15.30
N GLY A 70 19.63 -6.45 15.89
CA GLY A 70 19.46 -5.05 15.49
C GLY A 70 20.58 -4.07 15.79
N SER A 71 21.18 -3.53 14.72
CA SER A 71 21.60 -2.12 14.65
C SER A 71 20.90 -1.46 13.47
N ASP A 72 20.66 -0.14 13.53
CA ASP A 72 20.09 0.65 12.43
C ASP A 72 20.90 0.50 11.12
N GLU A 73 22.21 0.34 11.27
CA GLU A 73 23.14 0.08 10.19
C GLU A 73 22.90 -1.29 9.52
N ALA A 74 22.56 -2.32 10.30
CA ALA A 74 22.20 -3.63 9.77
C ALA A 74 20.85 -3.59 9.02
N ALA A 75 19.87 -2.80 9.51
CA ALA A 75 18.61 -2.58 8.82
C ALA A 75 18.82 -1.90 7.46
N THR A 76 19.69 -0.88 7.40
CA THR A 76 20.05 -0.19 6.16
C THR A 76 20.70 -1.14 5.14
N ARG A 77 21.64 -1.98 5.58
CA ARG A 77 22.28 -3.00 4.71
C ARG A 77 21.26 -4.01 4.19
N MET A 78 20.35 -4.49 5.03
CA MET A 78 19.29 -5.39 4.60
C MET A 78 18.36 -4.74 3.59
N ALA A 79 17.96 -3.48 3.80
CA ALA A 79 17.12 -2.75 2.86
C ALA A 79 17.76 -2.66 1.46
N ALA A 80 19.07 -2.38 1.40
CA ALA A 80 19.83 -2.38 0.15
C ALA A 80 19.82 -3.74 -0.54
N ILE A 81 20.08 -4.83 0.21
CA ILE A 81 20.05 -6.20 -0.33
C ILE A 81 18.67 -6.55 -0.86
N TYR A 82 17.59 -6.26 -0.10
CA TYR A 82 16.22 -6.52 -0.54
C TYR A 82 15.85 -5.73 -1.80
N CYS A 83 16.29 -4.46 -1.92
CA CYS A 83 16.06 -3.66 -3.13
C CYS A 83 16.73 -4.28 -4.36
N VAL A 84 17.98 -4.72 -4.25
CA VAL A 84 18.71 -5.37 -5.36
C VAL A 84 18.02 -6.67 -5.76
N LEU A 85 17.68 -7.52 -4.79
CA LEU A 85 17.01 -8.81 -5.06
C LEU A 85 15.60 -8.62 -5.65
N ALA A 86 14.85 -7.63 -5.19
CA ALA A 86 13.52 -7.32 -5.72
C ALA A 86 13.61 -6.84 -7.17
N THR A 87 14.59 -5.98 -7.48
CA THR A 87 14.85 -5.50 -8.85
C THR A 87 15.24 -6.66 -9.76
N ALA A 88 16.17 -7.51 -9.33
CA ALA A 88 16.63 -8.68 -10.10
C ALA A 88 15.53 -9.73 -10.36
N LYS A 89 14.50 -9.81 -9.50
CA LYS A 89 13.33 -10.70 -9.71
C LYS A 89 12.26 -10.09 -10.61
N SER A 90 12.27 -8.76 -10.78
CA SER A 90 11.26 -8.03 -11.55
C SER A 90 11.64 -7.82 -13.02
N HIS A 91 12.91 -8.09 -13.36
CA HIS A 91 13.45 -8.17 -14.72
C HIS A 91 13.54 -9.62 -15.17
#